data_AF-A0A1S6IZR7-F1
#
_entry.id   AF-A0A1S6IZR7-F1
#
_cell.length_a   1.000
_cell.length_b   1.000
_cell.length_c   1.000
_cell.angle_alpha   90.00
_cell.angle_beta   90.00
_cell.angle_gamma   90.00
#
_symmetry.space_group_name_H-M   'P 1'
#
loop_
_entity.id
_entity.type
_entity.pdbx_description
1 polymer ?
#
loop_
_entity_poly.entity_id
_entity_poly.type
_entity_poly.pdbx_seq_one_letter_code
_entity_poly.pdbx_strand_id
1 'polypeptide(L)' 'MKHLDECLYYLVREMDGLGVRAKDVYFDDALAGLKEPGRPNLRRIEIRALVYAARRRNRLSELDEVMGYEPGKAI' A
#
# COMPACT_ATOMS: atom_id res chain seq x y z
N MET A 1 14.72 -1.11 -5.25
CA MET A 1 13.27 -0.88 -5.16
C MET A 1 12.59 -1.94 -6.00
N LYS A 2 11.70 -2.71 -5.36
CA LYS A 2 10.80 -3.67 -5.99
C LYS A 2 9.77 -2.92 -6.86
N HIS A 3 9.27 -3.57 -7.91
CA HIS A 3 8.17 -2.98 -8.70
C HIS A 3 6.89 -2.92 -7.86
N LEU A 4 6.10 -1.86 -8.03
CA LEU A 4 4.84 -1.65 -7.30
C LEU A 4 3.93 -2.88 -7.39
N ASP A 5 3.78 -3.49 -8.58
CA ASP A 5 2.94 -4.67 -8.77
C ASP A 5 3.40 -5.89 -7.94
N GLU A 6 4.72 -6.10 -7.80
CA GLU A 6 5.29 -7.15 -6.96
C GLU A 6 4.97 -6.87 -5.49
N CYS A 7 5.13 -5.63 -5.04
CA CYS A 7 4.81 -5.22 -3.69
C CYS A 7 3.32 -5.44 -3.39
N LEU A 8 2.44 -4.95 -4.26
CA LEU A 8 0.99 -5.10 -4.13
C LEU A 8 0.57 -6.57 -4.08
N TYR A 9 1.17 -7.43 -4.90
CA TYR A 9 0.94 -8.87 -4.87
C TYR A 9 1.19 -9.47 -3.47
N TYR A 10 2.33 -9.17 -2.85
CA TYR A 10 2.64 -9.69 -1.51
C TYR A 10 1.77 -9.07 -0.41
N LEU A 11 1.40 -7.80 -0.52
CA LEU A 11 0.50 -7.16 0.45
C LEU A 11 -0.92 -7.75 0.38
N VAL A 12 -1.42 -8.06 -0.81
CA VAL A 12 -2.72 -8.74 -0.99
C VAL A 12 -2.68 -10.12 -0.34
N ARG A 13 -1.60 -10.89 -0.55
CA ARG A 13 -1.43 -12.20 0.10
C ARG A 13 -1.36 -12.12 1.62
N GLU A 14 -0.68 -11.12 2.17
CA GLU A 14 -0.64 -10.87 3.62
C GLU A 14 -2.06 -10.60 4.16
N MET A 15 -2.84 -9.76 3.47
CA MET A 15 -4.22 -9.43 3.86
C MET A 15 -5.13 -10.65 3.87
N ASP A 16 -5.04 -11.52 2.86
CA ASP A 16 -5.87 -12.73 2.74
C ASP A 16 -5.35 -13.90 3.59
N GLY A 17 -4.27 -13.73 4.36
CA GLY A 17 -3.69 -14.79 5.20
C GLY A 17 -3.06 -15.94 4.39
N LEU A 18 -2.77 -15.71 3.11
CA LEU A 18 -2.28 -16.72 2.16
C LEU A 18 -0.76 -16.88 2.18
N GLY A 19 -0.15 -16.92 3.36
CA GLY A 19 1.29 -17.19 3.53
C GLY A 19 1.95 -16.39 4.65
N VAL A 20 3.26 -16.23 4.52
CA VAL A 20 4.07 -15.44 5.47
C VAL A 20 3.76 -13.96 5.30
N ARG A 21 3.73 -13.23 6.42
CA ARG A 21 3.64 -11.77 6.44
C ARG A 21 4.62 -11.15 5.44
N ALA A 22 4.17 -10.18 4.65
CA ALA A 22 5.06 -9.51 3.71
C ALA A 22 6.17 -8.80 4.51
N LYS A 23 7.42 -8.96 4.05
CA LYS A 23 8.55 -8.21 4.60
C LYS A 23 8.28 -6.70 4.50
N ASP A 24 8.77 -5.93 5.46
CA ASP A 24 8.52 -4.48 5.49
C ASP A 24 9.00 -3.75 4.23
N VAL A 25 10.06 -4.25 3.58
CA VAL A 25 10.55 -3.75 2.28
C VAL A 25 9.46 -3.69 1.20
N TYR A 26 8.48 -4.61 1.20
CA TYR A 26 7.40 -4.56 0.22
C TYR A 26 6.41 -3.42 0.50
N PHE A 27 6.20 -3.06 1.76
CA PHE A 27 5.38 -1.90 2.10
C PHE A 27 6.12 -0.59 1.82
N ASP A 28 7.41 -0.52 2.16
CA ASP A 28 8.24 0.65 1.89
C ASP A 28 8.38 0.93 0.38
N ASP A 29 8.69 -0.09 -0.40
CA ASP A 29 8.82 0.04 -1.86
C ASP A 29 7.45 0.32 -2.51
N ALA A 30 6.34 -0.16 -1.94
CA ALA A 30 4.99 0.22 -2.40
C ALA A 30 4.73 1.72 -2.17
N LEU A 31 5.03 2.24 -0.97
CA LEU A 31 4.90 3.67 -0.69
C LEU A 31 5.77 4.53 -1.63
N ALA A 32 6.99 4.08 -1.93
CA ALA A 32 7.86 4.76 -2.89
C ALA A 32 7.27 4.74 -4.30
N GLY A 33 6.79 3.59 -4.77
CA GLY A 33 6.17 3.47 -6.10
C GLY A 33 4.89 4.28 -6.26
N LEU A 34 4.10 4.47 -5.20
CA LEU A 34 2.92 5.33 -5.21
C LEU A 34 3.27 6.83 -5.27
N LYS A 35 4.49 7.24 -4.89
CA LYS A 35 4.99 8.63 -5.00
C LYS A 35 5.50 8.97 -6.41
N GLU A 36 5.73 7.97 -7.26
CA GLU A 36 6.23 8.22 -8.61
C GLU A 36 5.20 8.98 -9.47
N PRO A 37 5.66 9.90 -10.35
CA PRO A 37 4.76 10.66 -11.20
C PRO A 37 3.99 9.75 -12.17
N GLY A 38 2.67 9.79 -12.07
CA GLY A 38 1.75 8.93 -12.82
C GLY A 38 0.92 8.10 -11.86
N ARG A 39 -0.35 8.50 -11.66
CA ARG A 39 -1.21 7.86 -10.65
C ARG A 39 -1.40 6.38 -11.00
N PRO A 40 -0.93 5.43 -10.17
CA PRO A 40 -1.10 4.03 -10.46
C PRO A 40 -2.58 3.68 -10.42
N ASN A 41 -3.04 2.91 -11.41
CA ASN A 41 -4.42 2.46 -11.50
C ASN A 41 -4.63 1.28 -10.54
N LEU A 42 -4.76 1.59 -9.25
CA LEU A 42 -4.94 0.59 -8.20
C LEU A 42 -6.35 -0.03 -8.26
N ARG A 43 -6.40 -1.35 -8.17
CA ARG A 43 -7.62 -2.11 -7.97
C ARG A 43 -8.10 -1.95 -6.53
N ARG A 44 -9.41 -2.10 -6.32
CA ARG A 44 -10.02 -2.03 -4.97
C ARG A 44 -9.36 -2.97 -3.96
N ILE A 45 -8.93 -4.16 -4.38
CA ILE A 45 -8.25 -5.13 -3.52
C ILE A 45 -6.85 -4.66 -3.09
N GLU A 46 -6.13 -3.96 -3.97
CA GLU A 46 -4.79 -3.44 -3.70
C GLU A 46 -4.86 -2.26 -2.73
N ILE A 47 -5.85 -1.37 -2.89
CA ILE A 47 -6.12 -0.29 -1.92
C ILE A 47 -6.42 -0.88 -0.53
N ARG A 48 -7.26 -1.91 -0.46
CA ARG A 48 -7.56 -2.58 0.82
C ARG A 48 -6.32 -3.23 1.43
N ALA A 49 -5.48 -3.85 0.61
CA ALA A 49 -4.23 -4.45 1.06
C ALA A 49 -3.25 -3.41 1.59
N LEU A 50 -3.11 -2.26 0.93
CA LEU A 50 -2.30 -1.14 1.40
C LEU A 50 -2.79 -0.62 2.76
N VAL A 51 -4.10 -0.37 2.90
CA VAL A 51 -4.71 0.10 4.17
C VAL A 51 -4.51 -0.94 5.28
N TYR A 52 -4.70 -2.23 4.97
CA TYR A 52 -4.46 -3.31 5.91
C TYR A 52 -3.00 -3.34 6.37
N ALA A 53 -2.06 -3.30 5.42
CA ALA A 53 -0.63 -3.33 5.68
C ALA A 53 -0.17 -2.13 6.51
N ALA A 54 -0.70 -0.93 6.21
CA ALA A 54 -0.43 0.31 6.94
C ALA A 54 -0.96 0.24 8.37
N ARG A 55 -2.20 -0.24 8.59
CA ARG A 55 -2.76 -0.46 9.93
C ARG A 55 -1.91 -1.42 10.75
N ARG A 56 -1.53 -2.56 10.18
CA ARG A 56 -0.71 -3.58 10.87
C ARG A 56 0.67 -3.07 11.27
N ARG A 57 1.18 -2.05 10.57
CA ARG A 57 2.48 -1.43 10.80
C ARG A 57 2.38 -0.12 11.60
N ASN A 58 1.18 0.33 11.97
CA ASN A 58 0.93 1.66 12.56
C ASN A 58 1.44 2.83 11.70
N ARG A 59 1.35 2.70 10.37
CA ARG A 59 1.86 3.68 9.39
C ARG A 59 0.78 4.20 8.44
N LEU A 60 -0.46 4.34 8.94
CA LEU A 60 -1.57 4.88 8.17
C LEU A 60 -1.32 6.30 7.66
N SER A 61 -0.70 7.15 8.48
CA SER A 61 -0.38 8.53 8.12
C SER A 61 0.54 8.63 6.90
N GLU A 62 1.50 7.72 6.77
CA GLU A 62 2.42 7.68 5.62
C GLU A 62 1.68 7.25 4.34
N LEU A 63 0.72 6.32 4.46
CA LEU A 63 -0.12 5.95 3.33
C LEU A 63 -1.05 7.09 2.91
N ASP A 64 -1.67 7.79 3.88
CA ASP A 64 -2.55 8.92 3.61
C ASP A 64 -1.80 10.07 2.90
N GLU A 65 -0.58 10.39 3.35
CA GLU A 65 0.30 11.38 2.72
C GLU A 65 0.55 11.04 1.25
N VAL A 66 0.91 9.79 0.97
CA VAL A 66 1.24 9.32 -0.38
C VAL A 66 0.02 9.27 -1.29
N MET A 67 -1.14 8.91 -0.76
CA MET A 67 -2.39 8.85 -1.52
C MET A 67 -3.03 10.22 -1.75
N GLY A 68 -2.43 11.30 -1.21
CA GLY A 68 -2.98 12.65 -1.27
C GLY A 68 -4.30 12.77 -0.49
N TYR A 69 -4.47 11.96 0.55
CA TYR A 69 -5.66 11.99 1.40
C TYR A 69 -5.53 13.13 2.41
N GLU A 70 -6.25 14.22 2.17
CA GLU A 70 -6.45 15.26 3.19
C GLU A 70 -7.65 14.86 4.06
N PRO A 71 -7.49 14.70 5.39
CA PRO A 71 -8.61 14.45 6.29
C PRO A 71 -9.65 15.58 6.14
N GLY A 72 -10.81 15.27 5.55
CA GLY A 72 -11.90 16.24 5.34
C GLY A 72 -12.27 16.53 3.89
N LYS A 73 -11.50 16.09 2.89
CA LYS A 73 -11.96 16.03 1.49
C LYS A 73 -12.48 14.63 1.19
N ALA A 74 -13.77 14.43 1.44
CA ALA A 74 -14.47 13.27 0.90
C ALA A 74 -14.47 13.35 -0.63
N ILE A 75 -14.18 12.21 -1.25
CA ILE A 75 -14.32 11.95 -2.70
C ILE A 75 -15.80 11.99 -3.08
#